data_AF-A0A258GFV9-F1
#
_entry.id   AF-A0A258GFV9-F1
#
_cell.length_a   1.000
_cell.length_b   1.000
_cell.length_c   1.000
_cell.angle_alpha   90.00
_cell.angle_beta   90.00
_cell.angle_gamma   90.00
#
_symmetry.space_group_name_H-M   'P 1'
#
loop_
_entity.id
_entity.type
_entity.pdbx_description
1 polymer ?
#
loop_
_entity_poly.entity_id
_entity_poly.type
_entity_poly.pdbx_seq_one_letter_code
_entity_poly.pdbx_strand_id
1 'polypeptide(L)' 'MAEKSTKKTAAATESVKTIESLQSEVATKRQDLLEAVRSNAAGELVNPRVIKSYRKDIARLLTQINERKGE' A
#
# COMPACT_ATOMS: atom_id res chain seq x y z
N MET A 1 26.55 9.90 -21.63
CA MET A 1 26.74 9.35 -20.27
C MET A 1 25.79 10.09 -19.35
N ALA A 2 24.63 9.52 -19.05
CA ALA A 2 23.66 10.13 -18.12
C ALA A 2 23.61 9.26 -16.87
N GLU A 3 24.17 9.78 -15.79
CA GLU A 3 24.29 9.12 -14.50
C GLU A 3 22.92 8.77 -13.92
N LYS A 4 22.68 7.48 -13.66
CA LYS A 4 21.53 7.03 -12.89
C LYS A 4 21.91 7.07 -11.41
N SER A 5 21.66 8.21 -10.76
CA SER A 5 21.57 8.26 -9.31
C SER A 5 20.10 8.12 -8.91
N THR A 6 19.75 7.02 -8.23
CA THR A 6 18.53 6.98 -7.40
C THR A 6 18.87 6.34 -6.07
N LYS A 7 19.09 7.27 -5.14
CA LYS A 7 19.34 7.18 -3.73
C LYS A 7 18.42 6.16 -3.04
N LYS A 8 19.04 5.17 -2.40
CA LYS A 8 18.45 4.34 -1.34
C LYS A 8 18.09 5.26 -0.18
N THR A 9 16.81 5.51 0.02
CA THR A 9 16.27 6.19 1.21
C THR A 9 14.85 5.72 1.45
N ALA A 10 14.65 5.03 2.57
CA ALA A 10 13.47 5.18 3.43
C ALA A 10 13.71 4.38 4.71
N ALA A 11 14.51 4.95 5.62
CA ALA A 11 14.22 4.83 7.04
C ALA A 11 12.96 5.67 7.29
N ALA A 12 11.89 5.04 7.75
CA ALA A 12 10.70 5.72 8.27
C ALA A 12 9.99 4.76 9.25
N THR A 13 10.69 4.47 10.35
CA THR A 13 10.08 4.09 11.62
C THR A 13 9.47 5.35 12.24
N GLU A 14 8.30 5.79 11.77
CA GLU A 14 7.57 6.90 12.40
C GLU A 14 6.06 6.60 12.44
N SER A 15 5.72 5.76 13.42
CA SER A 15 4.50 5.72 14.22
C SER A 15 4.21 4.26 14.55
N VAL A 16 4.34 3.91 15.83
CA VAL A 16 3.76 2.68 16.38
C VAL A 16 2.25 2.88 16.35
N LYS A 17 1.64 2.79 15.17
CA LYS A 17 0.19 2.62 15.02
C LYS A 17 -0.17 1.37 15.80
N THR A 18 -1.18 1.39 16.65
CA THR A 18 -1.65 0.15 17.28
C THR A 18 -2.07 -0.85 16.21
N ILE A 19 -2.10 -2.15 16.52
CA ILE A 19 -2.52 -3.20 15.56
C ILE A 19 -3.91 -2.86 14.98
N GLU A 20 -4.79 -2.29 15.80
CA GLU A 20 -6.12 -1.81 15.41
C GLU A 20 -6.07 -0.70 14.35
N SER A 21 -5.15 0.26 14.48
CA SER A 21 -4.93 1.31 13.48
C SER A 21 -4.37 0.76 12.16
N LEU A 22 -3.56 -0.30 12.18
CA LEU A 22 -3.13 -0.95 10.94
C LEU A 22 -4.28 -1.72 10.28
N GLN A 23 -5.17 -2.32 11.07
CA GLN A 23 -6.35 -3.01 10.55
C GLN A 23 -7.34 -2.04 9.90
N SER A 24 -7.56 -0.87 10.49
CA SER A 24 -8.41 0.16 9.88
C SER A 24 -7.81 0.67 8.57
N GLU A 25 -6.50 0.85 8.48
CA GLU A 25 -5.80 1.21 7.23
C GLU A 25 -5.87 0.12 6.15
N VAL A 26 -5.85 -1.16 6.54
CA VAL A 26 -6.10 -2.26 5.60
C VAL A 26 -7.53 -2.20 5.07
N ALA A 27 -8.51 -1.86 5.91
CA ALA A 27 -9.90 -1.76 5.50
C ALA A 27 -10.11 -0.61 4.49
N THR A 28 -9.55 0.57 4.75
CA THR A 28 -9.64 1.71 3.83
C THR A 28 -8.96 1.41 2.49
N LYS A 29 -7.72 0.90 2.50
CA LYS A 29 -7.00 0.53 1.27
C LYS A 29 -7.69 -0.57 0.45
N ARG A 30 -8.46 -1.45 1.10
CA ARG A 30 -9.30 -2.44 0.39
C ARG A 30 -10.48 -1.79 -0.33
N GLN A 31 -11.10 -0.77 0.27
CA GLN A 31 -12.15 -0.01 -0.40
C GLN A 31 -11.58 0.74 -1.62
N ASP A 32 -10.45 1.43 -1.46
CA ASP A 32 -9.76 2.11 -2.56
C ASP A 32 -9.43 1.15 -3.72
N LEU A 33 -9.00 -0.08 -3.42
CA LEU A 33 -8.73 -1.10 -4.43
C LEU A 33 -10.02 -1.48 -5.18
N LEU A 34 -11.11 -1.70 -4.47
CA LEU A 34 -12.39 -2.09 -5.07
C LEU A 34 -12.93 -0.98 -5.99
N GLU A 35 -12.81 0.27 -5.56
CA GLU A 35 -13.19 1.44 -6.36
C GLU A 35 -12.31 1.53 -7.61
N ALA A 36 -10.98 1.44 -7.46
CA ALA A 36 -10.05 1.47 -8.59
C ALA A 36 -10.30 0.33 -9.58
N VAL A 37 -10.63 -0.87 -9.11
CA VAL A 37 -11.00 -2.01 -9.97
C VAL A 37 -12.32 -1.75 -10.68
N ARG A 38 -13.32 -1.22 -9.98
CA ARG A 38 -14.63 -0.90 -10.57
C ARG A 38 -14.50 0.17 -11.65
N SER A 39 -13.81 1.27 -11.38
CA SER A 39 -13.56 2.34 -12.35
C SER A 39 -12.75 1.86 -13.56
N ASN A 40 -11.71 1.06 -13.33
CA ASN A 40 -10.95 0.46 -14.43
C ASN A 40 -11.81 -0.48 -15.28
N ALA A 41 -12.73 -1.24 -14.66
CA ALA A 41 -13.68 -2.11 -15.37
C ALA A 41 -14.76 -1.31 -16.12
N ALA A 42 -15.16 -0.15 -15.59
CA ALA A 42 -16.08 0.78 -16.25
C ALA A 42 -15.45 1.48 -17.47
N GLY A 43 -14.15 1.29 -17.72
CA GLY A 43 -13.44 1.91 -18.84
C GLY A 43 -13.09 3.38 -18.61
N GLU A 44 -13.15 3.84 -17.37
CA GLU A 44 -12.59 5.14 -17.00
C GLU A 44 -11.07 5.12 -17.24
N LEU A 45 -10.48 6.27 -17.57
CA LEU A 45 -9.03 6.44 -17.82
C LEU A 45 -8.21 6.34 -16.52
N VAL A 46 -8.52 5.35 -15.68
CA VAL A 46 -7.79 5.02 -14.47
C VAL A 46 -6.54 4.24 -14.85
N ASN A 47 -5.40 4.64 -14.29
CA ASN A 47 -4.14 3.96 -14.54
C ASN A 47 -4.13 2.56 -13.88
N PRO A 48 -4.01 1.46 -14.65
CA PRO A 48 -4.03 0.10 -14.09
C PRO A 48 -2.91 -0.18 -13.08
N ARG A 49 -1.80 0.59 -13.13
CA ARG A 49 -0.69 0.44 -12.17
C ARG A 49 -1.08 0.82 -10.75
N VAL A 50 -2.11 1.64 -10.57
CA VAL A 50 -2.63 2.05 -9.25
C VAL A 50 -3.20 0.85 -8.49
N ILE A 51 -3.87 -0.07 -9.18
CA ILE A 51 -4.36 -1.33 -8.60
C ILE A 51 -3.18 -2.15 -8.07
N LYS A 52 -2.06 -2.18 -8.81
CA LYS A 52 -0.84 -2.89 -8.40
C LYS A 52 -0.19 -2.24 -7.17
N SER A 53 -0.18 -0.91 -7.06
CA SER A 53 0.32 -0.25 -5.84
C SER A 53 -0.56 -0.55 -4.64
N TYR A 54 -1.89 -0.47 -4.75
CA TYR A 54 -2.78 -0.81 -3.63
C TYR A 54 -2.61 -2.24 -3.14
N ARG A 55 -2.44 -3.21 -4.04
CA ARG A 55 -2.14 -4.61 -3.65
C ARG A 55 -0.83 -4.73 -2.86
N LYS A 56 0.21 -3.99 -3.26
CA LYS A 56 1.51 -3.98 -2.56
C LYS A 56 1.41 -3.30 -1.19
N ASP A 57 0.67 -2.20 -1.10
CA ASP A 57 0.45 -1.48 0.16
C ASP A 57 -0.28 -2.38 1.17
N ILE A 58 -1.37 -3.03 0.75
CA ILE A 58 -2.12 -3.98 1.60
C ILE A 58 -1.22 -5.12 2.07
N ALA A 59 -0.42 -5.71 1.17
CA ALA A 59 0.50 -6.79 1.54
C ALA A 59 1.52 -6.31 2.59
N ARG A 60 2.09 -5.11 2.42
CA ARG A 60 3.05 -4.55 3.37
C ARG A 60 2.42 -4.29 4.74
N LEU A 61 1.20 -3.74 4.78
CA LEU A 61 0.47 -3.52 6.04
C LEU A 61 0.18 -4.84 6.75
N LEU A 62 -0.21 -5.88 6.01
CA LEU A 62 -0.42 -7.22 6.59
C LEU A 62 0.87 -7.84 7.11
N THR A 63 2.00 -7.66 6.42
CA THR A 63 3.32 -8.10 6.92
C THR A 63 3.66 -7.39 8.23
N GLN A 64 3.47 -6.08 8.32
CA GLN A 64 3.70 -5.31 9.55
C GLN A 64 2.80 -5.76 10.71
N ILE A 65 1.54 -6.10 10.43
CA ILE A 65 0.62 -6.66 11.44
C ILE A 65 1.14 -8.01 11.94
N ASN A 66 1.61 -8.88 11.04
CA ASN A 66 2.09 -10.20 11.41
C ASN A 66 3.40 -10.15 12.19
N GLU A 67 4.34 -9.29 11.77
CA GLU A 67 5.59 -9.04 12.50
C GLU A 67 5.29 -8.62 13.95
N ARG A 68 4.37 -7.68 14.15
CA ARG A 68 3.97 -7.19 15.49
C ARG A 68 3.15 -8.16 16.33
N LYS A 69 2.59 -9.22 15.72
CA LYS A 69 1.85 -10.28 16.43
C LYS A 69 2.73 -11.46 16.82
N GLY A 70 3.87 -11.62 16.14
CA GLY A 70 4.83 -12.71 16.38
C GLY A 70 5.96 -12.34 17.35
N GLU A 71 6.11 -11.06 17.68
CA GLU A 71 6.87 -10.56 18.85
C GLU A 71 6.06 -10.76 20.15
#